data_AF-A0A938Z4C6-F1
#
_entry.id   AF-A0A938Z4C6-F1
#
_cell.length_a   1.000
_cell.length_b   1.000
_cell.length_c   1.000
_cell.angle_alpha   90.00
_cell.angle_beta   90.00
_cell.angle_gamma   90.00
#
_symmetry.space_group_name_H-M   'P 1'
#
loop_
_entity.id
_entity.type
_entity.pdbx_description
1 polymer ?
#
loop_
_entity_poly.entity_id
_entity_poly.type
_entity_poly.pdbx_seq_one_letter_code
_entity_poly.pdbx_strand_id
1 'polypeptide(L)'
;MLENLSINLHRDKAFSRQVKILQVLNAAPTGYHPQELATLLGLSLPTVTKELSILSDSLPKDLVKITLSETNIVSIAYAPNASINSAIQYLGMETLEFKIMTSIIDNKKYSIHRATIEFGYSRSHLLRTISYMNKSLQTYSVTIATNHLDFIGTEADIRFCLFVFFSAYGDSTILDKDSPADARLLVQKAKEANTKDLHYSHYRLALWLSIAKRRWRYSYFLTLPPSLERNLLEKERFAIFSEILNEYYLKKYRIIHLPQQELLWIFVNALHCLSYSTMDINGESDADYIFHHTERPEIIAEAAAFLEKSGVAIPPAAAHKIIAYLVNLRLLTMISANYEFADPQIKAFVETTFKTDYLSWNEWLKPFNDQSRFFSFTHLEHIA
;
A
#
# COMPACT_ATOMS: atom_id res chain seq x y z
N MET A 1 16.97 -3.88 -7.84
CA MET A 1 15.98 -3.39 -6.87
C MET A 1 14.71 -3.13 -7.64
N LEU A 2 13.68 -3.95 -7.41
CA LEU A 2 12.33 -3.62 -7.86
C LEU A 2 11.84 -2.52 -6.91
N GLU A 3 11.67 -1.33 -7.45
CA GLU A 3 11.34 -0.13 -6.71
C GLU A 3 9.83 -0.11 -6.40
N ASN A 4 9.43 0.35 -5.21
CA ASN A 4 8.03 0.55 -4.83
C ASN A 4 7.41 1.60 -5.78
N LEU A 5 6.08 1.58 -6.02
CA LEU A 5 5.39 2.56 -6.88
C LEU A 5 5.80 4.01 -6.59
N SER A 6 5.86 4.40 -5.31
CA SER A 6 6.33 5.73 -4.90
C SER A 6 7.68 6.10 -5.53
N ILE A 7 8.62 5.16 -5.54
CA ILE A 7 9.96 5.32 -6.12
C ILE A 7 9.91 5.29 -7.65
N ASN A 8 9.17 4.34 -8.25
CA ASN A 8 9.01 4.18 -9.71
C ASN A 8 8.36 5.37 -10.42
N LEU A 9 7.65 6.23 -9.68
CA LEU A 9 7.05 7.43 -10.26
C LEU A 9 8.10 8.52 -10.50
N HIS A 10 9.21 8.52 -9.75
CA HIS A 10 10.19 9.59 -9.82
C HIS A 10 11.01 9.53 -11.11
N ARG A 11 10.82 10.55 -11.94
CA ARG A 11 11.58 10.68 -13.19
C ARG A 11 13.00 11.17 -12.95
N ASP A 12 13.20 12.02 -11.95
CA ASP A 12 14.50 12.65 -11.68
C ASP A 12 15.41 11.70 -10.88
N LYS A 13 16.62 11.48 -11.42
CA LYS A 13 17.68 10.74 -10.73
C LYS A 13 18.12 11.41 -9.43
N ALA A 14 17.79 12.69 -9.20
CA ALA A 14 18.10 13.40 -7.96
C ALA A 14 17.53 12.71 -6.72
N PHE A 15 16.23 12.38 -6.73
CA PHE A 15 15.62 11.68 -5.60
C PHE A 15 16.30 10.32 -5.35
N SER A 16 16.49 9.50 -6.39
CA SER A 16 17.18 8.21 -6.25
C SER A 16 18.63 8.36 -5.75
N ARG A 17 19.36 9.42 -6.14
CA ARG A 17 20.70 9.71 -5.61
C ARG A 17 20.64 10.08 -4.12
N GLN A 18 19.71 10.94 -3.73
CA GLN A 18 19.52 11.39 -2.36
C GLN A 18 19.17 10.22 -1.42
N VAL A 19 18.27 9.33 -1.86
CA VAL A 19 17.95 8.09 -1.14
C VAL A 19 19.19 7.22 -0.96
N LYS A 20 20.00 7.04 -2.01
CA LYS A 20 21.26 6.27 -1.90
C LYS A 20 22.26 6.91 -0.93
N ILE A 21 22.38 8.24 -0.94
CA ILE A 21 23.22 8.97 0.01
C ILE A 21 22.77 8.67 1.45
N LEU A 22 21.47 8.78 1.73
CA LEU A 22 20.93 8.47 3.06
C LEU A 22 21.16 7.02 3.47
N GLN A 23 20.98 6.07 2.55
CA GLN A 23 21.22 4.64 2.81
C GLN A 23 22.68 4.35 3.15
N VAL A 24 23.63 4.95 2.41
CA VAL A 24 25.05 4.79 2.70
C VAL A 24 25.40 5.43 4.05
N LEU A 25 24.97 6.67 4.31
CA LEU A 25 25.23 7.34 5.59
C LEU A 25 24.63 6.57 6.78
N ASN A 26 23.45 5.99 6.63
CA ASN A 26 22.81 5.20 7.68
C ASN A 26 23.54 3.89 7.98
N ALA A 27 24.19 3.28 6.98
CA ALA A 27 24.94 2.04 7.15
C ALA A 27 26.27 2.23 7.89
N ALA A 28 26.76 3.46 8.03
CA ALA A 28 28.02 3.79 8.70
C ALA A 28 27.79 4.77 9.86
N PRO A 29 27.64 4.28 11.11
CA PRO A 29 27.41 5.12 12.27
C PRO A 29 28.52 6.16 12.52
N THR A 30 29.75 5.87 12.08
CA THR A 30 30.91 6.77 12.20
C THR A 30 30.95 7.85 11.12
N GLY A 31 30.10 7.77 10.09
CA GLY A 31 30.11 8.65 8.94
C GLY A 31 31.18 8.31 7.89
N TYR A 32 31.24 9.13 6.84
CA TYR A 32 32.19 9.03 5.73
C TYR A 32 32.86 10.36 5.43
N HIS A 33 34.08 10.33 4.93
CA HIS A 33 34.63 11.52 4.28
C HIS A 33 33.88 11.76 2.94
N PRO A 34 33.55 13.01 2.53
CA PRO A 34 32.83 13.29 1.28
C PRO A 34 33.44 12.63 0.03
N GLN A 35 34.77 12.49 -0.01
CA GLN A 35 35.48 11.83 -1.11
C GLN A 35 35.22 10.31 -1.15
N GLU A 36 35.11 9.67 0.00
CA GLU A 36 34.76 8.25 0.11
C GLU A 36 33.32 8.03 -0.33
N LEU A 37 32.42 8.90 0.13
CA LEU A 37 31.01 8.88 -0.27
C LEU A 37 30.86 9.03 -1.80
N ALA A 38 31.60 9.96 -2.40
CA ALA A 38 31.65 10.16 -3.85
C ALA A 38 32.12 8.90 -4.58
N THR A 39 33.15 8.23 -4.07
CA THR A 39 33.69 6.99 -4.63
C THR A 39 32.67 5.84 -4.52
N LEU A 40 32.08 5.64 -3.34
CA LEU A 40 31.08 4.58 -3.08
C LEU A 40 29.83 4.73 -3.96
N LEU A 41 29.41 5.97 -4.20
CA LEU A 41 28.21 6.27 -4.99
C LEU A 41 28.48 6.41 -6.49
N GLY A 42 29.74 6.41 -6.92
CA GLY A 42 30.13 6.68 -8.31
C GLY A 42 29.75 8.09 -8.77
N LEU A 43 29.84 9.08 -7.87
CA LEU A 43 29.51 10.49 -8.12
C LEU A 43 30.77 11.37 -8.04
N SER A 44 30.71 12.57 -8.60
CA SER A 44 31.77 13.56 -8.38
C SER A 44 31.62 14.22 -7.00
N LEU A 45 32.72 14.62 -6.37
CA LEU A 45 32.71 15.32 -5.08
C LEU A 45 31.79 16.56 -5.09
N PRO A 46 31.83 17.46 -6.10
CA PRO A 46 30.92 18.60 -6.15
C PRO A 46 29.43 18.20 -6.17
N THR A 47 29.11 17.07 -6.81
CA THR A 47 27.74 16.54 -6.81
C THR A 47 27.35 16.09 -5.40
N VAL A 48 28.21 15.33 -4.72
CA VAL A 48 27.97 14.91 -3.33
C VAL A 48 27.76 16.11 -2.41
N THR A 49 28.64 17.10 -2.45
CA THR A 49 28.52 18.30 -1.60
C THR A 49 27.21 19.05 -1.85
N LYS A 50 26.81 19.19 -3.12
CA LYS A 50 25.54 19.81 -3.49
C LYS A 50 24.34 19.02 -2.95
N GLU A 51 24.33 17.70 -3.13
CA GLU A 51 23.23 16.85 -2.64
C GLU A 51 23.14 16.86 -1.12
N LEU A 52 24.27 16.84 -0.40
CA LEU A 52 24.30 16.95 1.06
C LEU A 52 23.71 18.28 1.57
N SER A 53 24.00 19.39 0.88
CA SER A 53 23.38 20.68 1.19
C SER A 53 21.87 20.62 0.99
N ILE A 54 21.40 20.11 -0.16
CA ILE A 54 19.98 20.01 -0.48
C ILE A 54 19.27 19.11 0.56
N LEU A 55 19.86 17.98 0.92
CA LEU A 55 19.33 17.08 1.94
C LEU A 55 19.21 17.78 3.30
N SER A 56 20.23 18.52 3.71
CA SER A 56 20.23 19.26 4.98
C SER A 56 19.17 20.37 5.02
N ASP A 57 18.84 20.95 3.87
CA ASP A 57 17.81 21.98 3.74
C ASP A 57 16.39 21.40 3.63
N SER A 58 16.24 20.22 3.03
CA SER A 58 14.93 19.60 2.75
C SER A 58 14.40 18.74 3.90
N LEU A 59 15.30 18.18 4.74
CA LEU A 59 14.90 17.31 5.84
C LEU A 59 14.47 18.11 7.08
N PRO A 60 13.46 17.63 7.84
CA PRO A 60 13.08 18.28 9.10
C PRO A 60 14.21 18.23 10.12
N LYS A 61 14.80 19.39 10.42
CA LYS A 61 16.02 19.52 11.25
C LYS A 61 15.87 18.98 12.68
N ASP A 62 14.65 18.97 13.20
CA ASP A 62 14.35 18.45 14.54
C ASP A 62 14.29 16.91 14.59
N LEU A 63 14.16 16.25 13.43
CA LEU A 63 14.03 14.80 13.32
C LEU A 63 15.24 14.13 12.70
N VAL A 64 15.86 14.79 11.71
CA VAL A 64 16.98 14.24 10.95
C VAL A 64 18.03 15.33 10.78
N LYS A 65 19.27 15.03 11.19
CA LYS A 65 20.38 15.97 11.11
C LYS A 65 21.54 15.35 10.37
N ILE A 66 21.96 16.00 9.28
CA ILE A 66 23.21 15.71 8.59
C ILE A 66 24.26 16.68 9.13
N THR A 67 25.37 16.16 9.62
CA THR A 67 26.46 16.97 10.19
C THR A 67 27.76 16.72 9.45
N LEU A 68 28.50 17.80 9.24
CA LEU A 68 29.91 17.75 8.85
C LEU A 68 30.76 18.08 10.08
N SER A 69 31.60 17.13 10.50
CA SER A 69 32.52 17.35 11.62
C SER A 69 33.69 18.27 11.23
N GLU A 70 34.43 18.73 12.23
CA GLU A 70 35.68 19.47 12.04
C GLU A 70 36.74 18.64 11.28
N THR A 71 36.67 17.31 11.37
CA THR A 71 37.51 16.37 10.63
C THR A 71 36.97 16.03 9.24
N ASN A 72 36.01 16.81 8.74
CA ASN A 72 35.38 16.64 7.42
C ASN A 72 34.69 15.29 7.23
N ILE A 73 34.10 14.74 8.31
CA ILE A 73 33.30 13.53 8.27
C ILE A 73 31.83 13.91 8.23
N VAL A 74 31.12 13.38 7.23
CA VAL A 74 29.67 13.51 7.08
C VAL A 74 29.00 12.35 7.80
N SER A 75 28.10 12.66 8.72
CA SER A 75 27.28 11.68 9.43
C SER A 75 25.82 12.10 9.46
N ILE A 76 24.95 11.12 9.74
CA ILE A 76 23.51 11.35 9.92
C ILE A 76 23.10 10.91 11.31
N ALA A 77 22.27 11.72 11.96
CA ALA A 77 21.67 11.42 13.25
C ALA A 77 20.14 11.57 13.18
N TYR A 78 19.44 10.76 13.96
CA TYR A 78 17.98 10.74 14.04
C TYR A 78 17.52 11.06 15.46
N ALA A 79 16.39 11.75 15.58
CA ALA A 79 15.64 11.82 16.83
C ALA A 79 15.12 10.43 17.24
N PRO A 80 14.77 10.19 18.52
CA PRO A 80 14.33 8.88 19.00
C PRO A 80 13.12 8.28 18.26
N ASN A 81 12.28 9.13 17.68
CA ASN A 81 11.09 8.77 16.92
C ASN A 81 11.29 8.86 15.39
N ALA A 82 12.53 9.01 14.92
CA ALA A 82 12.86 9.12 13.52
C ALA A 82 13.78 7.98 13.06
N SER A 83 13.79 7.73 11.76
CA SER A 83 14.59 6.70 11.11
C SER A 83 14.95 7.11 9.68
N ILE A 84 15.86 6.37 9.05
CA ILE A 84 16.15 6.53 7.62
C ILE A 84 14.87 6.45 6.77
N ASN A 85 13.94 5.56 7.12
CA ASN A 85 12.69 5.41 6.39
C ASN A 85 11.88 6.71 6.46
N SER A 86 11.75 7.32 7.64
CA SER A 86 11.08 8.63 7.76
C SER A 86 11.81 9.73 6.99
N ALA A 87 13.14 9.73 6.94
CA ALA A 87 13.92 10.70 6.16
C ALA A 87 13.63 10.59 4.65
N ILE A 88 13.64 9.35 4.13
CA ILE A 88 13.31 9.07 2.73
C ILE A 88 11.87 9.50 2.42
N GLN A 89 10.94 9.28 3.35
CA GLN A 89 9.55 9.69 3.23
C GLN A 89 9.42 11.21 3.11
N TYR A 90 10.06 11.98 4.00
CA TYR A 90 10.03 13.44 3.94
C TYR A 90 10.58 13.97 2.62
N LEU A 91 11.68 13.42 2.10
CA LEU A 91 12.19 13.79 0.79
C LEU A 91 11.20 13.47 -0.34
N GLY A 92 10.58 12.30 -0.29
CA GLY A 92 9.61 11.89 -1.29
C GLY A 92 8.39 12.79 -1.31
N MET A 93 7.97 13.31 -0.15
CA MET A 93 6.83 14.23 -0.03
C MET A 93 7.07 15.60 -0.70
N GLU A 94 8.32 16.02 -0.88
CA GLU A 94 8.68 17.28 -1.54
C GLU A 94 8.68 17.21 -3.07
N THR A 95 8.64 15.99 -3.62
CA THR A 95 8.75 15.74 -5.06
C THR A 95 7.52 16.22 -5.84
N LEU A 96 7.71 16.47 -7.13
CA LEU A 96 6.61 16.83 -8.03
C LEU A 96 5.59 15.69 -8.14
N GLU A 97 6.04 14.44 -8.18
CA GLU A 97 5.17 13.27 -8.25
C GLU A 97 4.24 13.21 -7.04
N PHE A 98 4.77 13.42 -5.83
CA PHE A 98 3.94 13.44 -4.62
C PHE A 98 2.94 14.60 -4.61
N LYS A 99 3.36 15.79 -5.05
CA LYS A 99 2.47 16.97 -5.21
C LYS A 99 1.34 16.69 -6.19
N ILE A 100 1.62 16.01 -7.30
CA ILE A 100 0.61 15.57 -8.28
C ILE A 100 -0.38 14.59 -7.62
N MET A 101 0.12 13.49 -7.03
CA MET A 101 -0.73 12.47 -6.39
C MET A 101 -1.62 13.06 -5.29
N THR A 102 -1.04 13.94 -4.46
CA THR A 102 -1.76 14.66 -3.39
C THR A 102 -2.82 15.60 -3.95
N SER A 103 -2.51 16.35 -5.01
CA SER A 103 -3.48 17.26 -5.64
C SER A 103 -4.68 16.52 -6.24
N ILE A 104 -4.46 15.30 -6.76
CA ILE A 104 -5.51 14.47 -7.35
C ILE A 104 -6.43 13.93 -6.23
N ILE A 105 -5.87 13.36 -5.16
CA ILE A 105 -6.70 12.83 -4.06
C ILE A 105 -7.43 13.93 -3.28
N ASP A 106 -6.86 15.15 -3.25
CA ASP A 106 -7.51 16.36 -2.72
C ASP A 106 -8.60 16.90 -3.65
N ASN A 107 -8.75 16.33 -4.85
CA ASN A 107 -9.67 16.74 -5.90
C ASN A 107 -9.49 18.21 -6.34
N LYS A 108 -8.24 18.66 -6.46
CA LYS A 108 -7.92 20.04 -6.88
C LYS A 108 -8.24 20.31 -8.35
N LYS A 109 -8.25 19.26 -9.20
CA LYS A 109 -8.58 19.29 -10.64
C LYS A 109 -7.87 20.41 -11.43
N TYR A 110 -6.58 20.61 -11.18
CA TYR A 110 -5.84 21.67 -11.84
C TYR A 110 -5.78 21.48 -13.36
N SER A 111 -5.91 22.57 -14.12
CA SER A 111 -5.41 22.60 -15.49
C SER A 111 -3.88 22.55 -15.46
N ILE A 112 -3.23 22.16 -16.56
CA ILE A 112 -1.75 22.17 -16.64
C ILE A 112 -1.20 23.56 -16.34
N HIS A 113 -1.85 24.63 -16.81
CA HIS A 113 -1.40 25.98 -16.52
C HIS A 113 -1.45 26.28 -15.01
N ARG A 114 -2.54 25.96 -14.32
CA ARG A 114 -2.62 26.16 -12.87
C ARG A 114 -1.60 25.31 -12.13
N ALA A 115 -1.44 24.05 -12.53
CA ALA A 115 -0.46 23.14 -11.96
C ALA A 115 0.98 23.66 -12.08
N THR A 116 1.35 24.31 -13.19
CA THR A 116 2.70 24.92 -13.32
C THR A 116 2.96 26.02 -12.30
N ILE A 117 1.92 26.81 -11.98
CA ILE A 117 2.01 27.89 -10.97
C ILE A 117 2.08 27.28 -9.57
N GLU A 118 1.17 26.36 -9.25
CA GLU A 118 1.06 25.74 -7.91
C GLU A 118 2.29 24.91 -7.55
N PHE A 119 2.82 24.15 -8.50
CA PHE A 119 3.96 23.28 -8.25
C PHE A 119 5.31 23.98 -8.46
N GLY A 120 5.34 25.14 -9.13
CA GLY A 120 6.57 25.88 -9.43
C GLY A 120 7.45 25.23 -10.50
N TYR A 121 6.86 24.46 -11.43
CA TYR A 121 7.59 23.79 -12.52
C TYR A 121 7.15 24.27 -13.89
N SER A 122 8.08 24.30 -14.86
CA SER A 122 7.74 24.60 -16.25
C SER A 122 6.76 23.58 -16.83
N ARG A 123 5.90 24.02 -17.76
CA ARG A 123 4.93 23.16 -18.47
C ARG A 123 5.58 21.92 -19.08
N SER A 124 6.73 22.08 -19.74
CA SER A 124 7.44 20.98 -20.37
C SER A 124 8.03 19.99 -19.35
N HIS A 125 8.40 20.44 -18.15
CA HIS A 125 8.83 19.54 -17.09
C HIS A 125 7.63 18.75 -16.55
N LEU A 126 6.54 19.44 -16.19
CA LEU A 126 5.32 18.82 -15.68
C LEU A 126 4.75 17.75 -16.62
N LEU A 127 4.60 18.06 -17.92
CA LEU A 127 4.06 17.11 -18.90
C LEU A 127 4.95 15.87 -19.07
N ARG A 128 6.28 16.05 -19.06
CA ARG A 128 7.21 14.91 -19.12
C ARG A 128 7.16 14.05 -17.86
N THR A 129 6.98 14.67 -16.69
CA THR A 129 6.79 13.94 -15.42
C THR A 129 5.49 13.16 -15.45
N ILE A 130 4.35 13.76 -15.82
CA ILE A 130 3.07 13.05 -15.97
C ILE A 130 3.18 11.89 -16.96
N SER A 131 3.81 12.12 -18.12
CA SER A 131 4.01 11.07 -19.13
C SER A 131 4.87 9.92 -18.61
N TYR A 132 5.85 10.20 -17.73
CA TYR A 132 6.66 9.17 -17.09
C TYR A 132 5.86 8.42 -16.03
N MET A 133 5.16 9.13 -15.15
CA MET A 133 4.26 8.54 -14.14
C MET A 133 3.25 7.60 -14.79
N ASN A 134 2.64 7.99 -15.91
CA ASN A 134 1.67 7.17 -16.63
C ASN A 134 2.22 5.81 -17.08
N LYS A 135 3.52 5.66 -17.30
CA LYS A 135 4.11 4.34 -17.61
C LYS A 135 4.04 3.40 -16.42
N SER A 136 4.31 3.92 -15.21
CA SER A 136 4.28 3.14 -13.97
C SER A 136 2.85 2.90 -13.49
N LEU A 137 1.96 3.88 -13.65
CA LEU A 137 0.55 3.78 -13.26
C LEU A 137 -0.25 2.79 -14.12
N GLN A 138 0.16 2.58 -15.37
CA GLN A 138 -0.46 1.61 -16.28
C GLN A 138 -0.45 0.18 -15.74
N THR A 139 0.54 -0.19 -14.92
CA THR A 139 0.57 -1.48 -14.19
C THR A 139 -0.70 -1.70 -13.38
N TYR A 140 -1.30 -0.62 -12.86
CA TYR A 140 -2.52 -0.65 -12.06
C TYR A 140 -3.76 -0.29 -12.87
N SER A 141 -3.69 -0.26 -14.21
CA SER A 141 -4.78 0.22 -15.08
C SER A 141 -5.23 1.66 -14.80
N VAL A 142 -4.32 2.51 -14.32
CA VAL A 142 -4.57 3.92 -14.02
C VAL A 142 -3.66 4.81 -14.87
N THR A 143 -4.17 5.97 -15.28
CA THR A 143 -3.36 7.04 -15.89
C THR A 143 -3.81 8.40 -15.38
N ILE A 144 -2.97 9.40 -15.54
CA ILE A 144 -3.27 10.80 -15.20
C ILE A 144 -3.63 11.55 -16.48
N ALA A 145 -4.81 12.17 -16.47
CA ALA A 145 -5.26 13.06 -17.52
C ALA A 145 -4.57 14.43 -17.44
N THR A 146 -4.37 15.08 -18.59
CA THR A 146 -3.71 16.39 -18.66
C THR A 146 -4.69 17.55 -18.93
N ASN A 147 -5.95 17.28 -19.28
CA ASN A 147 -6.97 18.33 -19.39
C ASN A 147 -7.36 18.87 -18.00
N HIS A 148 -7.63 17.95 -17.08
CA HIS A 148 -7.80 18.18 -15.66
C HIS A 148 -6.93 17.15 -14.98
N LEU A 149 -5.97 17.59 -14.16
CA LEU A 149 -5.06 16.72 -13.44
C LEU A 149 -5.88 15.85 -12.47
N ASP A 150 -6.25 14.66 -12.94
CA ASP A 150 -7.11 13.67 -12.30
C ASP A 150 -6.78 12.28 -12.86
N PHE A 151 -7.19 11.23 -12.16
CA PHE A 151 -7.01 9.87 -12.62
C PHE A 151 -8.06 9.45 -13.64
N ILE A 152 -7.64 8.60 -14.57
CA ILE A 152 -8.47 7.81 -15.47
C ILE A 152 -8.21 6.33 -15.14
N GLY A 153 -9.28 5.59 -14.86
CA GLY A 153 -9.28 4.19 -14.47
C GLY A 153 -10.63 3.83 -13.86
N THR A 154 -10.82 2.55 -13.48
CA THR A 154 -11.98 2.21 -12.64
C THR A 154 -11.75 2.77 -11.23
N GLU A 155 -12.81 3.09 -10.50
CA GLU A 155 -12.66 3.62 -9.14
C GLU A 155 -11.97 2.62 -8.20
N ALA A 156 -12.17 1.31 -8.39
CA ALA A 156 -11.47 0.28 -7.65
C ALA A 156 -9.94 0.34 -7.88
N ASP A 157 -9.53 0.43 -9.14
CA ASP A 157 -8.11 0.52 -9.54
C ASP A 157 -7.46 1.81 -9.04
N ILE A 158 -8.18 2.94 -9.14
CA ILE A 158 -7.73 4.23 -8.64
C ILE A 158 -7.48 4.16 -7.13
N ARG A 159 -8.44 3.61 -6.36
CA ARG A 159 -8.30 3.49 -4.91
C ARG A 159 -7.16 2.55 -4.52
N PHE A 160 -6.97 1.45 -5.22
CA PHE A 160 -5.84 0.55 -5.00
C PHE A 160 -4.50 1.20 -5.32
N CYS A 161 -4.39 1.88 -6.47
CA CYS A 161 -3.19 2.63 -6.84
C CYS A 161 -2.86 3.71 -5.78
N LEU A 162 -3.87 4.41 -5.28
CA LEU A 162 -3.72 5.38 -4.19
C LEU A 162 -3.24 4.72 -2.90
N PHE A 163 -3.78 3.55 -2.56
CA PHE A 163 -3.35 2.78 -1.40
C PHE A 163 -1.87 2.40 -1.51
N VAL A 164 -1.45 1.78 -2.62
CA VAL A 164 -0.06 1.38 -2.85
C VAL A 164 0.89 2.58 -2.79
N PHE A 165 0.49 3.71 -3.39
CA PHE A 165 1.32 4.92 -3.37
C PHE A 165 1.48 5.47 -1.95
N PHE A 166 0.38 5.72 -1.24
CA PHE A 166 0.44 6.33 0.08
C PHE A 166 0.96 5.36 1.15
N SER A 167 0.77 4.05 0.98
CA SER A 167 1.26 3.06 1.94
C SER A 167 2.78 3.04 2.05
N ALA A 168 3.48 3.41 0.97
CA ALA A 168 4.94 3.48 0.94
C ALA A 168 5.53 4.54 1.89
N TYR A 169 4.70 5.50 2.32
CA TYR A 169 5.10 6.59 3.20
C TYR A 169 4.70 6.38 4.67
N GLY A 170 4.17 5.20 5.02
CA GLY A 170 3.86 4.84 6.40
C GLY A 170 2.79 5.73 7.04
N ASP A 171 2.83 5.85 8.37
CA ASP A 171 1.85 6.64 9.12
C ASP A 171 1.83 8.13 8.76
N SER A 172 2.94 8.65 8.20
CA SER A 172 3.08 10.08 7.85
C SER A 172 2.13 10.56 6.73
N THR A 173 1.56 9.63 5.97
CA THR A 173 0.65 9.90 4.85
C THR A 173 -0.76 9.37 5.07
N ILE A 174 -1.12 9.03 6.30
CA ILE A 174 -2.52 8.83 6.63
C ILE A 174 -3.23 10.16 6.38
N LEU A 175 -4.02 10.17 5.31
CA LEU A 175 -4.53 11.39 4.68
C LEU A 175 -5.56 12.11 5.56
N ASP A 176 -6.02 11.45 6.61
CA ASP A 176 -6.97 11.95 7.57
C ASP A 176 -6.52 11.58 8.98
N LYS A 177 -6.24 12.60 9.79
CA LYS A 177 -5.68 12.47 11.14
C LYS A 177 -6.55 11.61 12.07
N ASP A 178 -7.86 11.55 11.83
CA ASP A 178 -8.80 10.85 12.71
C ASP A 178 -8.92 9.35 12.34
N SER A 179 -8.51 8.97 11.12
CA SER A 179 -8.64 7.59 10.61
C SER A 179 -7.97 6.51 11.47
N PRO A 180 -6.80 6.71 12.10
CA PRO A 180 -6.23 5.71 13.00
C PRO A 180 -7.11 5.43 14.22
N ALA A 181 -7.72 6.48 14.78
CA ALA A 181 -8.64 6.33 15.90
C ALA A 181 -9.96 5.66 15.44
N ASP A 182 -10.46 6.01 14.27
CA ASP A 182 -11.64 5.39 13.68
C ASP A 182 -11.43 3.91 13.39
N ALA A 183 -10.29 3.54 12.80
CA ALA A 183 -9.96 2.15 12.53
C ALA A 183 -9.97 1.31 13.82
N ARG A 184 -9.33 1.82 14.90
CA ARG A 184 -9.36 1.15 16.22
C ARG A 184 -10.78 1.02 16.77
N LEU A 185 -11.58 2.09 16.69
CA LEU A 185 -12.96 2.07 17.16
C LEU A 185 -13.80 1.05 16.39
N LEU A 186 -13.69 1.01 15.07
CA LEU A 186 -14.44 0.08 14.23
C LEU A 186 -14.05 -1.38 14.50
N VAL A 187 -12.76 -1.66 14.67
CA VAL A 187 -12.28 -3.00 15.04
C VAL A 187 -12.79 -3.39 16.43
N GLN A 188 -12.73 -2.48 17.40
CA GLN A 188 -13.25 -2.73 18.74
C GLN A 188 -14.76 -3.03 18.70
N LYS A 189 -15.55 -2.24 17.97
CA LYS A 189 -16.99 -2.45 17.84
C LYS A 189 -17.34 -3.73 17.09
N ALA A 190 -16.54 -4.10 16.08
CA ALA A 190 -16.69 -5.38 15.42
C ALA A 190 -16.43 -6.55 16.37
N LYS A 191 -15.44 -6.44 17.25
CA LYS A 191 -15.15 -7.42 18.31
C LYS A 191 -16.28 -7.55 19.32
N GLU A 192 -16.84 -6.44 19.78
CA GLU A 192 -17.99 -6.44 20.70
C GLU A 192 -19.24 -7.10 20.10
N ALA A 193 -19.43 -6.99 18.78
CA ALA A 193 -20.62 -7.48 18.09
C ALA A 193 -20.48 -8.90 17.49
N ASN A 194 -19.27 -9.45 17.38
CA ASN A 194 -19.03 -10.77 16.79
C ASN A 194 -18.57 -11.78 17.84
N THR A 195 -18.82 -13.06 17.55
CA THR A 195 -18.35 -14.17 18.40
C THR A 195 -16.88 -14.53 18.19
N LYS A 196 -16.32 -14.17 17.04
CA LYS A 196 -14.90 -14.38 16.68
C LYS A 196 -14.35 -13.21 15.90
N ASP A 197 -13.12 -12.84 16.22
CA ASP A 197 -12.46 -11.65 15.68
C ASP A 197 -11.70 -11.93 14.39
N LEU A 198 -11.59 -10.91 13.57
CA LEU A 198 -10.69 -10.86 12.42
C LEU A 198 -9.44 -10.08 12.83
N HIS A 199 -8.25 -10.62 12.54
CA HIS A 199 -6.99 -9.99 12.92
C HIS A 199 -6.63 -8.86 11.96
N TYR A 200 -7.05 -7.63 12.27
CA TYR A 200 -6.86 -6.47 11.40
C TYR A 200 -5.54 -5.72 11.61
N SER A 201 -4.88 -5.38 10.52
CA SER A 201 -3.89 -4.29 10.46
C SER A 201 -4.60 -2.95 10.54
N HIS A 202 -4.48 -2.31 11.70
CA HIS A 202 -5.05 -0.99 11.97
C HIS A 202 -4.55 0.09 11.01
N TYR A 203 -3.26 0.04 10.64
CA TYR A 203 -2.67 0.97 9.67
C TYR A 203 -3.34 0.87 8.30
N ARG A 204 -3.45 -0.35 7.75
CA ARG A 204 -4.05 -0.58 6.43
C ARG A 204 -5.51 -0.12 6.43
N LEU A 205 -6.25 -0.46 7.49
CA LEU A 205 -7.64 -0.04 7.63
C LEU A 205 -7.77 1.49 7.70
N ALA A 206 -6.92 2.17 8.49
CA ALA A 206 -6.91 3.62 8.58
C ALA A 206 -6.59 4.30 7.24
N LEU A 207 -5.64 3.78 6.48
CA LEU A 207 -5.32 4.31 5.16
C LEU A 207 -6.48 4.11 4.17
N TRP A 208 -7.08 2.92 4.13
CA TRP A 208 -8.26 2.66 3.30
C TRP A 208 -9.44 3.56 3.63
N LEU A 209 -9.74 3.76 4.92
CA LEU A 209 -10.79 4.68 5.36
C LEU A 209 -10.48 6.12 4.94
N SER A 210 -9.23 6.55 5.05
CA SER A 210 -8.80 7.90 4.63
C SER A 210 -8.99 8.12 3.13
N ILE A 211 -8.63 7.13 2.31
CA ILE A 211 -8.82 7.16 0.86
C ILE A 211 -10.32 7.20 0.55
N ALA A 212 -11.08 6.26 1.10
CA ALA A 212 -12.51 6.12 0.88
C ALA A 212 -13.27 7.42 1.20
N LYS A 213 -13.06 7.98 2.40
CA LYS A 213 -13.67 9.25 2.84
C LYS A 213 -13.38 10.40 1.87
N ARG A 214 -12.15 10.50 1.36
CA ARG A 214 -11.78 11.54 0.38
C ARG A 214 -12.46 11.33 -0.97
N ARG A 215 -12.56 10.09 -1.46
CA ARG A 215 -13.26 9.77 -2.70
C ARG A 215 -14.77 10.02 -2.59
N TRP A 216 -15.41 9.59 -1.50
CA TRP A 216 -16.84 9.80 -1.26
C TRP A 216 -17.23 11.27 -1.14
N ARG A 217 -16.37 12.11 -0.55
CA ARG A 217 -16.60 13.56 -0.44
C ARG A 217 -16.88 14.21 -1.80
N TYR A 218 -16.34 13.65 -2.87
CA TYR A 218 -16.49 14.15 -4.23
C TYR A 218 -17.31 13.20 -5.12
N SER A 219 -18.09 12.31 -4.51
CA SER A 219 -18.99 11.37 -5.18
C SER A 219 -18.29 10.42 -6.17
N TYR A 220 -17.00 10.14 -5.94
CA TYR A 220 -16.30 9.08 -6.65
C TYR A 220 -16.68 7.75 -6.01
N PHE A 221 -17.76 7.17 -6.53
CA PHE A 221 -18.25 5.87 -6.11
C PHE A 221 -17.81 4.78 -7.09
N LEU A 222 -17.62 3.57 -6.57
CA LEU A 222 -17.36 2.39 -7.38
C LEU A 222 -18.64 1.60 -7.63
N THR A 223 -18.54 0.74 -8.63
CA THR A 223 -19.55 -0.27 -8.94
C THR A 223 -18.93 -1.66 -8.78
N LEU A 224 -19.56 -2.53 -8.00
CA LEU A 224 -19.17 -3.92 -7.85
C LEU A 224 -19.81 -4.80 -8.92
N PRO A 225 -19.18 -5.92 -9.31
CA PRO A 225 -19.83 -6.90 -10.17
C PRO A 225 -21.10 -7.46 -9.50
N PRO A 226 -22.22 -7.65 -10.24
CA PRO A 226 -23.48 -8.14 -9.67
C PRO A 226 -23.39 -9.54 -9.02
N SER A 227 -22.45 -10.38 -9.46
CA SER A 227 -22.19 -11.68 -8.84
C SER A 227 -21.55 -11.53 -7.45
N LEU A 228 -20.61 -10.59 -7.30
CA LEU A 228 -19.96 -10.28 -6.03
C LEU A 228 -20.96 -9.63 -5.07
N GLU A 229 -21.74 -8.66 -5.55
CA GLU A 229 -22.77 -7.98 -4.74
C GLU A 229 -23.74 -8.97 -4.10
N ARG A 230 -24.32 -9.89 -4.90
CA ARG A 230 -25.21 -10.93 -4.38
C ARG A 230 -24.53 -11.82 -3.34
N ASN A 231 -23.30 -12.27 -3.63
CA ASN A 231 -22.55 -13.11 -2.70
C ASN A 231 -22.28 -12.41 -1.36
N LEU A 232 -21.97 -11.11 -1.37
CA LEU A 232 -21.67 -10.34 -0.17
C LEU A 232 -22.94 -10.04 0.65
N LEU A 233 -24.07 -9.77 0.00
CA LEU A 233 -25.36 -9.52 0.67
C LEU A 233 -25.88 -10.74 1.43
N GLU A 234 -25.55 -11.95 0.98
CA GLU A 234 -25.91 -13.20 1.66
C GLU A 234 -25.08 -13.47 2.93
N LYS A 235 -24.01 -12.72 3.19
CA LYS A 235 -23.14 -12.94 4.35
C LYS A 235 -23.73 -12.29 5.59
N GLU A 236 -23.99 -13.10 6.63
CA GLU A 236 -24.52 -12.63 7.92
C GLU A 236 -23.69 -11.48 8.54
N ARG A 237 -22.35 -11.58 8.45
CA ARG A 237 -21.43 -10.56 8.96
C ARG A 237 -21.55 -9.20 8.26
N PHE A 238 -22.11 -9.14 7.04
CA PHE A 238 -22.31 -7.87 6.34
C PHE A 238 -23.32 -6.98 7.06
N ALA A 239 -24.41 -7.55 7.60
CA ALA A 239 -25.42 -6.79 8.32
C ALA A 239 -24.82 -6.12 9.58
N ILE A 240 -24.09 -6.89 10.38
CA ILE A 240 -23.38 -6.41 11.58
C ILE A 240 -22.37 -5.32 11.20
N PHE A 241 -21.55 -5.58 10.18
CA PHE A 241 -20.56 -4.62 9.69
C PHE A 241 -21.20 -3.30 9.26
N SER A 242 -22.28 -3.39 8.48
CA SER A 242 -23.01 -2.23 7.97
C SER A 242 -23.57 -1.38 9.12
N GLU A 243 -24.17 -2.00 10.13
CA GLU A 243 -24.69 -1.30 11.31
C GLU A 243 -23.59 -0.53 12.05
N ILE A 244 -22.46 -1.20 12.35
CA ILE A 244 -21.31 -0.59 13.03
C ILE A 244 -20.76 0.59 12.22
N LEU A 245 -20.55 0.39 10.92
CA LEU A 245 -20.00 1.44 10.07
C LEU A 245 -20.95 2.66 10.00
N ASN A 246 -22.26 2.42 9.89
CA ASN A 246 -23.27 3.47 9.89
C ASN A 246 -23.26 4.25 11.21
N GLU A 247 -23.29 3.55 12.35
CA GLU A 247 -23.42 4.16 13.67
C GLU A 247 -22.16 4.94 14.08
N TYR A 248 -20.98 4.35 13.89
CA TYR A 248 -19.74 4.88 14.46
C TYR A 248 -18.90 5.70 13.48
N TYR A 249 -19.06 5.50 12.16
CA TYR A 249 -18.26 6.19 11.15
C TYR A 249 -19.10 7.16 10.31
N LEU A 250 -20.12 6.67 9.60
CA LEU A 250 -20.88 7.51 8.66
C LEU A 250 -21.66 8.62 9.37
N LYS A 251 -22.29 8.30 10.52
CA LYS A 251 -22.96 9.30 11.37
C LYS A 251 -22.00 10.36 11.89
N LYS A 252 -20.81 9.95 12.37
CA LYS A 252 -19.76 10.86 12.87
C LYS A 252 -19.35 11.88 11.81
N TYR A 253 -19.18 11.43 10.56
CA TYR A 253 -18.75 12.28 9.45
C TYR A 253 -19.89 12.86 8.61
N ARG A 254 -21.14 12.67 9.01
CA ARG A 254 -22.35 13.15 8.29
C ARG A 254 -22.37 12.71 6.83
N ILE A 255 -22.00 11.46 6.56
CA ILE A 255 -22.06 10.85 5.24
C ILE A 255 -23.45 10.25 5.07
N ILE A 256 -24.38 11.03 4.50
CA ILE A 256 -25.83 10.71 4.50
C ILE A 256 -26.24 9.84 3.30
N HIS A 257 -25.53 9.95 2.17
CA HIS A 257 -25.90 9.30 0.91
C HIS A 257 -24.77 8.40 0.38
N LEU A 258 -24.33 7.43 1.19
CA LEU A 258 -23.37 6.44 0.72
C LEU A 258 -24.10 5.29 0.00
N PRO A 259 -23.79 5.00 -1.29
CA PRO A 259 -24.40 3.87 -1.99
C PRO A 259 -24.12 2.53 -1.30
N GLN A 260 -25.05 1.57 -1.38
CA GLN A 260 -24.86 0.24 -0.77
C GLN A 260 -23.61 -0.48 -1.28
N GLN A 261 -23.25 -0.27 -2.55
CA GLN A 261 -22.04 -0.87 -3.14
C GLN A 261 -20.75 -0.40 -2.47
N GLU A 262 -20.74 0.80 -1.88
CA GLU A 262 -19.59 1.28 -1.09
C GLU A 262 -19.51 0.58 0.26
N LEU A 263 -20.65 0.32 0.92
CA LEU A 263 -20.69 -0.47 2.16
C LEU A 263 -20.16 -1.88 1.90
N LEU A 264 -20.65 -2.51 0.82
CA LEU A 264 -20.21 -3.83 0.39
C LEU A 264 -18.72 -3.83 0.05
N TRP A 265 -18.23 -2.80 -0.63
CA TRP A 265 -16.81 -2.68 -0.95
C TRP A 265 -15.94 -2.58 0.29
N ILE A 266 -16.25 -1.71 1.27
CA ILE A 266 -15.41 -1.62 2.48
C ILE A 266 -15.44 -2.95 3.23
N PHE A 267 -16.60 -3.61 3.29
CA PHE A 267 -16.75 -4.91 3.92
C PHE A 267 -15.80 -5.94 3.32
N VAL A 268 -15.78 -6.10 2.00
CA VAL A 268 -14.85 -7.03 1.33
C VAL A 268 -13.40 -6.53 1.34
N ASN A 269 -13.17 -5.23 1.18
CA ASN A 269 -11.84 -4.62 1.19
C ASN A 269 -11.18 -4.69 2.57
N ALA A 270 -11.95 -4.82 3.65
CA ALA A 270 -11.42 -5.08 4.98
C ALA A 270 -10.61 -6.40 5.02
N LEU A 271 -10.89 -7.36 4.12
CA LEU A 271 -10.09 -8.57 3.98
C LEU A 271 -8.64 -8.28 3.55
N HIS A 272 -8.41 -7.23 2.76
CA HIS A 272 -7.07 -6.76 2.39
C HIS A 272 -6.32 -6.15 3.60
N CYS A 273 -7.00 -5.93 4.72
CA CYS A 273 -6.39 -5.44 5.96
C CYS A 273 -6.03 -6.56 6.94
N LEU A 274 -6.32 -7.83 6.63
CA LEU A 274 -6.05 -8.92 7.57
C LEU A 274 -4.56 -9.23 7.67
N SER A 275 -4.13 -9.55 8.88
CA SER A 275 -2.78 -10.03 9.16
C SER A 275 -2.80 -11.53 9.41
N TYR A 276 -1.99 -12.25 8.63
CA TYR A 276 -1.78 -13.68 8.78
C TYR A 276 -0.57 -14.00 9.67
N SER A 277 0.10 -12.98 10.23
CA SER A 277 1.22 -13.18 11.15
C SER A 277 0.80 -13.94 12.41
N THR A 278 1.61 -14.89 12.84
CA THR A 278 1.56 -15.48 14.19
C THR A 278 2.20 -14.46 15.13
N MET A 279 1.43 -13.65 15.86
CA MET A 279 2.01 -12.81 16.91
C MET A 279 1.72 -13.44 18.27
N ASP A 280 2.73 -14.07 18.87
CA ASP A 280 2.79 -14.36 20.31
C ASP A 280 3.07 -13.06 21.10
N ILE A 281 2.30 -12.00 20.83
CA ILE A 281 2.44 -10.72 21.54
C ILE A 281 1.13 -10.48 22.28
N ASN A 282 1.25 -10.44 23.62
CA ASN A 282 0.17 -10.20 24.60
C ASN A 282 -0.74 -11.39 24.95
N GLY A 283 -0.35 -12.63 24.67
CA GLY A 283 -1.11 -13.81 25.13
C GLY A 283 -2.43 -14.04 24.40
N GLU A 284 -2.65 -13.36 23.27
CA GLU A 284 -3.71 -13.69 22.32
C GLU A 284 -3.25 -14.90 21.49
N SER A 285 -4.07 -15.94 21.41
CA SER A 285 -3.75 -17.14 20.64
C SER A 285 -4.31 -16.99 19.22
N ASP A 286 -3.62 -17.54 18.23
CA ASP A 286 -4.19 -17.75 16.87
C ASP A 286 -5.57 -18.43 16.92
N ALA A 287 -5.88 -19.19 17.98
CA ALA A 287 -7.18 -19.83 18.20
C ALA A 287 -8.34 -18.84 18.41
N ASP A 288 -8.05 -17.60 18.79
CA ASP A 288 -9.05 -16.55 19.08
C ASP A 288 -9.54 -15.85 17.79
N TYR A 289 -8.81 -16.04 16.69
CA TYR A 289 -9.04 -15.35 15.43
C TYR A 289 -9.61 -16.27 14.34
N ILE A 290 -10.44 -15.69 13.49
CA ILE A 290 -10.74 -16.22 12.16
C ILE A 290 -10.02 -15.37 11.11
N PHE A 291 -9.74 -15.95 9.95
CA PHE A 291 -8.97 -15.27 8.89
C PHE A 291 -9.76 -15.05 7.59
N HIS A 292 -11.06 -15.38 7.56
CA HIS A 292 -11.94 -15.10 6.44
C HIS A 292 -13.40 -14.99 6.91
N HIS A 293 -14.28 -14.35 6.13
CA HIS A 293 -15.72 -14.40 6.37
C HIS A 293 -16.28 -15.79 6.05
N THR A 294 -17.49 -16.11 6.55
CA THR A 294 -18.17 -17.36 6.19
C THR A 294 -18.26 -17.53 4.67
N GLU A 295 -17.92 -18.72 4.21
CA GLU A 295 -17.82 -19.08 2.80
C GLU A 295 -18.43 -20.43 2.51
N ARG A 296 -18.78 -20.65 1.25
CA ARG A 296 -19.35 -21.92 0.82
C ARG A 296 -18.34 -23.05 1.00
N PRO A 297 -18.72 -24.19 1.62
CA PRO A 297 -17.79 -25.29 1.93
C PRO A 297 -17.02 -25.80 0.72
N GLU A 298 -17.64 -25.83 -0.46
CA GLU A 298 -17.01 -26.25 -1.71
C GLU A 298 -15.83 -25.35 -2.12
N ILE A 299 -15.88 -24.06 -1.79
CA ILE A 299 -14.78 -23.14 -2.11
C ILE A 299 -13.60 -23.37 -1.17
N ILE A 300 -13.88 -23.57 0.12
CA ILE A 300 -12.86 -23.87 1.13
C ILE A 300 -12.19 -25.21 0.81
N ALA A 301 -12.98 -26.22 0.45
CA ALA A 301 -12.50 -27.53 0.05
C ALA A 301 -11.60 -27.48 -1.19
N GLU A 302 -11.95 -26.66 -2.19
CA GLU A 302 -11.12 -26.51 -3.39
C GLU A 302 -9.77 -25.85 -3.09
N ALA A 303 -9.74 -24.83 -2.22
CA ALA A 303 -8.48 -24.24 -1.73
C ALA A 303 -7.65 -25.22 -0.86
N ALA A 304 -8.30 -26.08 -0.07
CA ALA A 304 -7.59 -27.12 0.69
C ALA A 304 -6.97 -28.19 -0.23
N ALA A 305 -7.70 -28.61 -1.27
CA ALA A 305 -7.22 -29.58 -2.26
C ALA A 305 -5.98 -29.09 -3.03
N PHE A 306 -5.83 -27.77 -3.22
CA PHE A 306 -4.60 -27.17 -3.76
C PHE A 306 -3.39 -27.49 -2.87
N LEU A 307 -3.51 -27.32 -1.54
CA LEU A 307 -2.43 -27.61 -0.61
C LEU A 307 -2.09 -29.10 -0.54
N GLU A 308 -3.09 -29.98 -0.58
CA GLU A 308 -2.86 -31.43 -0.59
C GLU A 308 -2.08 -31.88 -1.83
N LYS A 309 -2.40 -31.29 -3.00
CA LYS A 309 -1.70 -31.59 -4.26
C LYS A 309 -0.26 -31.09 -4.33
N SER A 310 0.12 -30.14 -3.47
CA SER A 310 1.51 -29.66 -3.40
C SER A 310 2.49 -30.76 -2.96
N GLY A 311 2.00 -31.79 -2.26
CA GLY A 311 2.84 -32.87 -1.71
C GLY A 311 3.76 -32.43 -0.56
N VAL A 312 3.67 -31.18 -0.12
CA VAL A 312 4.44 -30.63 1.00
C VAL A 312 3.65 -30.78 2.30
N ALA A 313 4.32 -31.29 3.35
CA ALA A 313 3.75 -31.32 4.68
C ALA A 313 3.68 -29.91 5.27
N ILE A 314 2.52 -29.26 5.18
CA ILE A 314 2.27 -27.93 5.75
C ILE A 314 1.60 -28.09 7.12
N PRO A 315 2.10 -27.43 8.19
CA PRO A 315 1.46 -27.47 9.50
C PRO A 315 -0.01 -27.01 9.43
N PRO A 316 -0.95 -27.63 10.19
CA PRO A 316 -2.38 -27.31 10.11
C PRO A 316 -2.71 -25.82 10.30
N ALA A 317 -2.02 -25.14 11.23
CA ALA A 317 -2.21 -23.70 11.47
C ALA A 317 -1.78 -22.85 10.26
N ALA A 318 -0.67 -23.19 9.61
CA ALA A 318 -0.21 -22.51 8.40
C ALA A 318 -1.13 -22.80 7.21
N ALA A 319 -1.57 -24.05 7.06
CA ALA A 319 -2.53 -24.44 6.02
C ALA A 319 -3.84 -23.65 6.13
N HIS A 320 -4.37 -23.48 7.35
CA HIS A 320 -5.57 -22.69 7.59
C HIS A 320 -5.40 -21.23 7.13
N LYS A 321 -4.26 -20.61 7.42
CA LYS A 321 -3.94 -19.22 7.01
C LYS A 321 -3.80 -19.09 5.50
N ILE A 322 -3.15 -20.05 4.84
CA ILE A 322 -3.00 -20.06 3.38
C ILE A 322 -4.35 -20.23 2.69
N ILE A 323 -5.20 -21.16 3.16
CA ILE A 323 -6.55 -21.34 2.64
C ILE A 323 -7.36 -20.05 2.79
N ALA A 324 -7.31 -19.43 3.98
CA ALA A 324 -8.00 -18.18 4.25
C ALA A 324 -7.51 -17.04 3.35
N TYR A 325 -6.20 -16.96 3.10
CA TYR A 325 -5.59 -16.00 2.18
C TYR A 325 -6.12 -16.18 0.76
N LEU A 326 -6.09 -17.39 0.20
CA LEU A 326 -6.61 -17.65 -1.15
C LEU A 326 -8.10 -17.33 -1.27
N VAL A 327 -8.88 -17.72 -0.26
CA VAL A 327 -10.33 -17.46 -0.19
C VAL A 327 -10.63 -15.96 -0.18
N ASN A 328 -9.90 -15.18 0.61
CA ASN A 328 -10.06 -13.73 0.65
C ASN A 328 -9.57 -13.06 -0.63
N LEU A 329 -8.42 -13.49 -1.15
CA LEU A 329 -7.85 -12.96 -2.38
C LEU A 329 -8.82 -13.15 -3.54
N ARG A 330 -9.48 -14.30 -3.64
CA ARG A 330 -10.55 -14.55 -4.63
C ARG A 330 -11.62 -13.45 -4.62
N LEU A 331 -12.13 -13.08 -3.45
CA LEU A 331 -13.14 -12.04 -3.32
C LEU A 331 -12.59 -10.65 -3.69
N LEU A 332 -11.35 -10.36 -3.32
CA LEU A 332 -10.67 -9.09 -3.64
C LEU A 332 -10.39 -8.97 -5.14
N THR A 333 -9.95 -10.04 -5.79
CA THR A 333 -9.75 -10.14 -7.26
C THR A 333 -11.04 -9.86 -8.02
N MET A 334 -12.19 -10.28 -7.50
CA MET A 334 -13.49 -9.95 -8.11
C MET A 334 -13.77 -8.44 -8.11
N ILE A 335 -13.14 -7.64 -7.24
CA ILE A 335 -13.21 -6.17 -7.28
C ILE A 335 -12.25 -5.65 -8.35
N SER A 336 -11.00 -6.11 -8.31
CA SER A 336 -9.94 -5.79 -9.27
C SER A 336 -8.79 -6.80 -9.14
N ALA A 337 -8.21 -7.21 -10.27
CA ALA A 337 -7.00 -8.04 -10.29
C ALA A 337 -5.80 -7.36 -9.59
N ASN A 338 -5.81 -6.03 -9.44
CA ASN A 338 -4.74 -5.29 -8.76
C ASN A 338 -4.52 -5.76 -7.30
N TYR A 339 -5.55 -6.30 -6.64
CA TYR A 339 -5.42 -6.82 -5.27
C TYR A 339 -4.50 -8.04 -5.16
N GLU A 340 -4.14 -8.67 -6.28
CA GLU A 340 -3.17 -9.78 -6.33
C GLU A 340 -1.73 -9.29 -6.23
N PHE A 341 -1.46 -8.00 -6.45
CA PHE A 341 -0.09 -7.49 -6.40
C PHE A 341 0.48 -7.49 -4.98
N ALA A 342 1.49 -8.34 -4.77
CA ALA A 342 2.38 -8.24 -3.63
C ALA A 342 3.26 -6.97 -3.67
N ASP A 343 3.69 -6.53 -2.48
CA ASP A 343 4.71 -5.48 -2.37
C ASP A 343 5.99 -5.89 -3.11
N PRO A 344 6.57 -5.03 -3.97
CA PRO A 344 7.73 -5.39 -4.79
C PRO A 344 8.97 -5.82 -3.98
N GLN A 345 9.16 -5.29 -2.77
CA GLN A 345 10.28 -5.68 -1.91
C GLN A 345 10.04 -7.05 -1.31
N ILE A 346 8.81 -7.35 -0.88
CA ILE A 346 8.42 -8.68 -0.39
C ILE A 346 8.56 -9.70 -1.51
N LYS A 347 8.03 -9.40 -2.71
CA LYS A 347 8.15 -10.29 -3.87
C LYS A 347 9.61 -10.57 -4.21
N ALA A 348 10.45 -9.54 -4.31
CA ALA A 348 11.88 -9.72 -4.59
C ALA A 348 12.60 -10.52 -3.50
N PHE A 349 12.24 -10.30 -2.23
CA PHE A 349 12.78 -11.08 -1.12
C PHE A 349 12.38 -12.55 -1.24
N VAL A 350 11.11 -12.86 -1.50
CA VAL A 350 10.64 -14.24 -1.68
C VAL A 350 11.31 -14.91 -2.89
N GLU A 351 11.37 -14.24 -4.03
CA GLU A 351 12.00 -14.74 -5.25
C GLU A 351 13.49 -15.06 -5.09
N THR A 352 14.19 -14.30 -4.23
CA THR A 352 15.64 -14.44 -4.04
C THR A 352 15.99 -15.37 -2.88
N THR A 353 15.33 -15.23 -1.74
CA THR A 353 15.59 -16.00 -0.51
C THR A 353 14.93 -17.37 -0.53
N PHE A 354 13.70 -17.47 -1.03
CA PHE A 354 12.90 -18.70 -1.05
C PHE A 354 12.65 -19.19 -2.49
N LYS A 355 13.65 -19.03 -3.36
CA LYS A 355 13.53 -19.27 -4.81
C LYS A 355 12.91 -20.62 -5.17
N THR A 356 13.34 -21.70 -4.54
CA THR A 356 12.84 -23.05 -4.81
C THR A 356 11.36 -23.19 -4.45
N ASP A 357 10.98 -22.68 -3.29
CA ASP A 357 9.58 -22.72 -2.81
C ASP A 357 8.69 -21.84 -3.69
N TYR A 358 9.16 -20.64 -4.05
CA TYR A 358 8.48 -19.73 -4.98
C TYR A 358 8.22 -20.35 -6.35
N LEU A 359 9.22 -21.02 -6.93
CA LEU A 359 9.06 -21.69 -8.22
C LEU A 359 8.08 -22.86 -8.12
N SER A 360 8.22 -23.69 -7.08
CA SER A 360 7.32 -24.84 -6.85
C SER A 360 5.87 -24.40 -6.64
N TRP A 361 5.67 -23.35 -5.82
CA TRP A 361 4.35 -22.75 -5.61
C TRP A 361 3.70 -22.32 -6.93
N ASN A 362 4.43 -21.59 -7.77
CA ASN A 362 3.90 -21.11 -9.06
C ASN A 362 3.61 -22.27 -10.03
N GLU A 363 4.44 -23.32 -10.02
CA GLU A 363 4.19 -24.54 -10.80
C GLU A 363 2.91 -25.25 -10.38
N TRP A 364 2.55 -25.23 -9.08
CA TRP A 364 1.29 -25.81 -8.58
C TRP A 364 0.09 -24.88 -8.76
N LEU A 365 0.29 -23.57 -8.57
CA LEU A 365 -0.78 -22.59 -8.59
C LEU A 365 -1.38 -22.44 -9.98
N LYS A 366 -0.57 -22.52 -11.04
CA LYS A 366 -1.04 -22.36 -12.41
C LYS A 366 -2.06 -23.44 -12.83
N PRO A 367 -1.78 -24.76 -12.73
CA PRO A 367 -2.78 -25.79 -13.02
C PRO A 367 -4.02 -25.70 -12.13
N PHE A 368 -3.85 -25.32 -10.86
CA PHE A 368 -4.98 -25.10 -9.96
C PHE A 368 -5.88 -23.98 -10.48
N ASN A 369 -5.31 -22.83 -10.83
CA ASN A 369 -6.06 -21.68 -11.34
C ASN A 369 -6.76 -22.00 -12.67
N ASP A 370 -6.08 -22.70 -13.58
CA ASP A 370 -6.62 -23.07 -14.90
C ASP A 370 -7.81 -24.05 -14.81
N GLN A 371 -7.84 -24.89 -13.78
CA GLN A 371 -8.87 -25.93 -13.58
C GLN A 371 -9.93 -25.53 -12.54
N SER A 372 -9.74 -24.39 -11.87
CA SER A 372 -10.59 -24.01 -10.76
C SER A 372 -11.99 -23.61 -11.22
N ARG A 373 -12.98 -23.93 -10.38
CA ARG A 373 -14.37 -23.48 -10.56
C ARG A 373 -14.64 -22.13 -9.91
N PHE A 374 -13.80 -21.74 -8.95
CA PHE A 374 -14.05 -20.58 -8.08
C PHE A 374 -12.93 -19.55 -8.10
N PHE A 375 -11.70 -19.96 -8.41
CA PHE A 375 -10.51 -19.10 -8.42
C PHE A 375 -10.14 -18.77 -9.86
N SER A 376 -9.83 -17.49 -10.12
CA SER A 376 -9.41 -17.02 -11.44
C SER A 376 -8.52 -15.79 -11.25
N PHE A 377 -7.28 -16.08 -10.87
CA PHE A 377 -6.23 -15.10 -10.66
C PHE A 377 -5.53 -14.75 -11.96
N THR A 378 -5.07 -13.50 -12.07
CA THR A 378 -4.42 -12.95 -13.28
C THR A 378 -2.90 -12.85 -13.11
N HIS A 379 -2.43 -12.47 -11.92
CA HIS A 379 -1.04 -12.16 -11.57
C HIS A 379 -0.49 -13.23 -10.62
N LEU A 380 -0.43 -14.49 -11.09
CA LEU A 380 -0.06 -15.65 -10.29
C LEU A 380 1.29 -15.49 -9.57
N GLU A 381 2.26 -14.87 -10.24
CA GLU A 381 3.60 -14.61 -9.73
C GLU A 381 3.63 -13.66 -8.51
N HIS A 382 2.53 -12.96 -8.23
CA HIS A 382 2.41 -12.07 -7.07
C HIS A 382 1.70 -12.71 -5.87
N ILE A 383 1.19 -13.94 -6.01
CA ILE A 383 0.39 -14.60 -4.96
C ILE A 383 1.25 -15.39 -3.98
N ALA A 384 2.44 -15.81 -4.43
CA ALA A 384 3.38 -16.70 -3.73
C ALA A 384 4.01 -16.12 -2.46
#